data_AF-A0A7V9LE38-F1
#
_entry.id   AF-A0A7V9LE38-F1
#
_cell.length_a   1.000
_cell.length_b   1.000
_cell.length_c   1.000
_cell.angle_alpha   90.00
_cell.angle_beta   90.00
_cell.angle_gamma   90.00
#
_symmetry.space_group_name_H-M   'P 1'
#
loop_
_entity.id
_entity.type
_entity.pdbx_description
1 polymer ?
#
loop_
_entity_poly.entity_id
_entity_poly.type
_entity_poly.pdbx_seq_one_letter_code
_entity_poly.pdbx_strand_id
1 'polypeptide(L)'
;MRSLVLVALVACSAAADPARPLSPPDPPRRDPNLKPEPGVAPASPELRVKNLVDRYRAAVGLPAVTLDPVLSKGCMEHAEYMRLNKDGEAMRGLNAHQQRPSLPGATPEGAKCGKAADLFPGVSDLEVAVDGWMAGLYHRRPILDPTLAKIGVGYSKLPDGSYMAALMFVDGKDNASADKWPVAYPADKQGDIPLDFGNEVPNPVPGGGRAGYPITIQFPAFDKVTGVTAKLDMVAAGSGGGAGAGKPVPFHLSDPEHPATSFGQYGVVCLIPKLPLQPRTTYRASVTATWKGTTKTHSWAFTTLSLRAVDAHDEAAVVKSLNIASTLKGTVLHGGMMDSDTAFLQIGERQLKNYKMISVLIPLATWRELGGKPERFVGKTIEVDGTPHLVQGVYINVQITVASQLRIVR
;
A
#
# COMPACT_ATOMS: atom_id res chain seq x y z
N MET A 1 -10.80 85.45 -2.90
CA MET A 1 -9.53 84.75 -2.62
C MET A 1 -9.85 83.55 -1.74
N ARG A 2 -9.55 82.35 -2.26
CA ARG A 2 -9.17 81.10 -1.57
C ARG A 2 -10.14 80.50 -0.52
N SER A 3 -10.43 79.22 -0.45
CA SER A 3 -10.36 78.04 -1.33
C SER A 3 -11.08 76.96 -0.51
N LEU A 4 -12.17 76.39 -1.05
CA LEU A 4 -12.72 75.13 -0.56
C LEU A 4 -11.76 74.01 -0.93
N VAL A 5 -11.38 73.17 0.03
CA VAL A 5 -10.84 71.83 -0.23
C VAL A 5 -11.75 70.84 0.48
N LEU A 6 -12.65 70.27 -0.32
CA LEU A 6 -13.50 69.13 -0.01
C LEU A 6 -12.69 67.89 -0.41
N VAL A 7 -12.17 67.12 0.56
CA VAL A 7 -11.56 65.82 0.28
C VAL A 7 -12.68 64.79 0.17
N ALA A 8 -13.01 64.41 -1.05
CA ALA A 8 -13.90 63.30 -1.34
C ALA A 8 -13.19 61.98 -1.00
N LEU A 9 -13.74 61.21 -0.04
CA LEU A 9 -13.46 59.79 0.06
C LEU A 9 -14.16 59.09 -1.12
N VAL A 10 -13.37 58.69 -2.11
CA VAL A 10 -13.80 57.74 -3.13
C VAL A 10 -13.82 56.35 -2.50
N ALA A 11 -15.02 55.86 -2.24
CA ALA A 11 -15.26 54.44 -1.95
C ALA A 11 -15.08 53.65 -3.25
N CYS A 12 -13.93 52.99 -3.41
CA CYS A 12 -13.78 51.91 -4.36
C CYS A 12 -14.33 50.62 -3.73
N SER A 13 -15.53 50.24 -4.15
CA SER A 13 -16.08 48.90 -4.01
C SER A 13 -15.27 47.93 -4.88
N ALA A 14 -14.36 47.19 -4.25
CA ALA A 14 -13.84 45.94 -4.80
C ALA A 14 -14.69 44.80 -4.23
N ALA A 15 -15.41 44.09 -5.11
CA ALA A 15 -16.08 42.86 -4.77
C ALA A 15 -15.07 41.86 -4.20
N ALA A 16 -15.31 41.36 -3.00
CA ALA A 16 -14.56 40.25 -2.45
C ALA A 16 -14.92 38.99 -3.24
N ASP A 17 -13.94 38.44 -3.97
CA ASP A 17 -14.03 37.08 -4.51
C ASP A 17 -14.28 36.11 -3.34
N PRO A 18 -15.27 35.21 -3.42
CA PRO A 18 -15.41 34.17 -2.41
C PRO A 18 -14.15 33.30 -2.45
N ALA A 19 -13.43 33.27 -1.33
CA ALA A 19 -12.22 32.48 -1.16
C ALA A 19 -12.45 31.05 -1.65
N ARG A 20 -11.81 30.70 -2.76
CA ARG A 20 -11.75 29.33 -3.27
C ARG A 20 -11.13 28.47 -2.16
N PRO A 21 -11.78 27.39 -1.69
CA PRO A 21 -11.16 26.52 -0.70
C PRO A 21 -9.85 25.98 -1.29
N LEU A 22 -8.75 26.25 -0.60
CA LEU A 22 -7.44 25.69 -0.93
C LEU A 22 -7.57 24.17 -0.81
N SER A 23 -7.31 23.45 -1.92
CA SER A 23 -7.11 22.01 -1.86
C SER A 23 -5.99 21.70 -0.86
N PRO A 24 -6.05 20.58 -0.12
CA PRO A 24 -4.90 20.11 0.64
C PRO A 24 -3.68 20.02 -0.28
N PRO A 25 -2.49 20.43 0.18
CA PRO A 25 -1.28 20.25 -0.62
C PRO A 25 -1.12 18.75 -0.94
N ASP A 26 -0.79 18.45 -2.19
CA ASP A 26 -0.41 17.09 -2.58
C ASP A 26 0.68 16.61 -1.61
N PRO A 27 0.62 15.34 -1.12
CA PRO A 27 1.70 14.81 -0.32
C PRO A 27 3.01 14.96 -1.10
N PRO A 28 4.08 15.51 -0.49
CA PRO A 28 5.32 15.76 -1.20
C PRO A 28 5.84 14.46 -1.78
N ARG A 29 6.00 14.44 -3.11
CA ARG A 29 6.70 13.35 -3.81
C ARG A 29 8.08 13.19 -3.17
N ARG A 30 8.44 11.95 -2.81
CA ARG A 30 9.81 11.62 -2.44
C ARG A 30 10.67 11.90 -3.67
N ASP A 31 11.40 13.00 -3.70
CA ASP A 31 12.42 13.24 -4.73
C ASP A 31 13.55 12.23 -4.48
N PRO A 32 13.73 11.23 -5.36
CA PRO A 32 14.78 10.23 -5.19
C PRO A 32 16.19 10.82 -5.35
N ASN A 33 16.31 12.09 -5.77
CA ASN A 33 17.58 12.80 -5.93
C ASN A 33 17.84 13.85 -4.84
N LEU A 34 16.96 14.01 -3.84
CA LEU A 34 17.23 14.90 -2.73
C LEU A 34 18.43 14.37 -1.93
N LYS A 35 19.58 15.04 -2.06
CA LYS A 35 20.73 14.74 -1.22
C LYS A 35 20.33 15.03 0.24
N PRO A 36 20.68 14.16 1.21
CA PRO A 36 20.52 14.49 2.62
C PRO A 36 21.18 15.84 2.89
N GLU A 37 20.50 16.73 3.62
CA GLU A 37 21.13 17.97 4.06
C GLU A 37 22.40 17.65 4.84
N PRO A 38 23.56 18.24 4.49
CA PRO A 38 24.80 17.99 5.20
C PRO A 38 24.65 18.36 6.68
N GLY A 39 24.78 17.36 7.57
CA GLY A 39 24.78 17.56 9.02
C GLY A 39 23.54 17.07 9.78
N VAL A 40 22.50 16.58 9.10
CA VAL A 40 21.34 15.96 9.76
C VAL A 40 21.52 14.44 9.81
N ALA A 41 21.60 13.86 11.01
CA ALA A 41 21.62 12.42 11.17
C ALA A 41 20.33 11.80 10.57
N PRO A 42 20.42 10.65 9.87
CA PRO A 42 19.24 10.01 9.34
C PRO A 42 18.27 9.65 10.46
N ALA A 43 16.97 9.88 10.25
CA ALA A 43 15.93 9.54 11.21
C ALA A 43 16.00 8.06 11.60
N SER A 44 15.73 7.77 12.88
CA SER A 44 15.67 6.38 13.38
C SER A 44 14.63 5.56 12.60
N PRO A 45 14.79 4.24 12.47
CA PRO A 45 13.83 3.41 11.75
C PRO A 45 12.39 3.56 12.27
N GLU A 46 12.21 3.67 13.58
CA GLU A 46 10.90 3.89 14.21
C GLU A 46 10.29 5.23 13.83
N LEU A 47 11.12 6.30 13.77
CA LEU A 47 10.66 7.61 13.33
C LEU A 47 10.28 7.61 11.85
N ARG A 48 10.98 6.86 11.00
CA ARG A 48 10.59 6.71 9.58
C ARG A 48 9.26 5.98 9.42
N VAL A 49 9.05 4.89 10.15
CA VAL A 49 7.77 4.16 10.21
C VAL A 49 6.65 5.08 10.69
N LYS A 50 6.86 5.79 11.82
CA LYS A 50 5.89 6.76 12.35
C LYS A 50 5.54 7.83 11.32
N ASN A 51 6.55 8.43 10.67
CA ASN A 51 6.32 9.48 9.68
C ASN A 51 5.52 8.96 8.47
N LEU A 52 5.72 7.71 8.05
CA LEU A 52 4.93 7.10 6.98
C LEU A 52 3.49 6.83 7.41
N VAL A 53 3.28 6.30 8.63
CA VAL A 53 1.93 6.17 9.23
C VAL A 53 1.22 7.52 9.28
N ASP A 54 1.90 8.57 9.75
CA ASP A 54 1.33 9.92 9.83
C ASP A 54 0.99 10.50 8.46
N ARG A 55 1.75 10.17 7.40
CA ARG A 55 1.41 10.57 6.02
C ARG A 55 0.10 9.95 5.56
N TYR A 56 -0.11 8.65 5.81
CA TYR A 56 -1.36 7.98 5.48
C TYR A 56 -2.54 8.56 6.27
N ARG A 57 -2.34 8.82 7.56
CA ARG A 57 -3.35 9.44 8.43
C ARG A 57 -3.69 10.87 8.00
N ALA A 58 -2.69 11.66 7.63
CA ALA A 58 -2.90 13.02 7.13
C ALA A 58 -3.69 13.05 5.81
N ALA A 59 -3.48 12.07 4.92
CA ALA A 59 -4.21 11.98 3.65
C ALA A 59 -5.73 11.86 3.85
N VAL A 60 -6.18 11.28 4.96
CA VAL A 60 -7.60 11.15 5.35
C VAL A 60 -8.02 12.11 6.46
N GLY A 61 -7.20 13.12 6.77
CA GLY A 61 -7.54 14.17 7.75
C GLY A 61 -7.53 13.72 9.21
N LEU A 62 -6.78 12.66 9.53
CA LEU A 62 -6.60 12.13 10.88
C LEU A 62 -5.35 12.70 11.56
N PRO A 63 -5.36 12.81 12.90
CA PRO A 63 -4.22 13.35 13.65
C PRO A 63 -3.02 12.41 13.61
N ALA A 64 -1.82 12.99 13.67
CA ALA A 64 -0.58 12.23 13.82
C ALA A 64 -0.57 11.43 15.13
N VAL A 65 0.08 10.27 15.11
CA VAL A 65 0.27 9.44 16.30
C VAL A 65 1.51 9.84 17.08
N THR A 66 1.63 9.35 18.30
CA THR A 66 2.87 9.42 19.09
C THR A 66 3.58 8.07 19.10
N LEU A 67 4.91 8.08 19.02
CA LEU A 67 5.70 6.87 19.21
C LEU A 67 5.88 6.62 20.70
N ASP A 68 5.46 5.47 21.19
CA ASP A 68 5.57 5.12 22.60
C ASP A 68 6.76 4.16 22.82
N PRO A 69 7.81 4.59 23.55
CA PRO A 69 9.02 3.79 23.71
C PRO A 69 8.79 2.48 24.49
N VAL A 70 7.79 2.42 25.37
CA VAL A 70 7.47 1.20 26.13
C VAL A 70 6.79 0.19 25.22
N LEU A 71 5.86 0.64 24.37
CA LEU A 71 5.25 -0.22 23.35
C LEU A 71 6.28 -0.72 22.35
N SER A 72 7.14 0.18 21.85
CA SER A 72 8.23 -0.18 20.93
C SER A 72 9.17 -1.21 21.53
N LYS A 73 9.55 -1.08 22.81
CA LYS A 73 10.35 -2.10 23.49
C LYS A 73 9.71 -3.48 23.45
N GLY A 74 8.41 -3.58 23.79
CA GLY A 74 7.69 -4.85 23.70
C GLY A 74 7.65 -5.40 22.27
N CYS A 75 7.48 -4.54 21.27
CA CYS A 75 7.50 -4.98 19.88
C CYS A 75 8.88 -5.40 19.38
N MET A 76 9.97 -4.79 19.87
CA MET A 76 11.33 -5.26 19.60
C MET A 76 11.54 -6.67 20.17
N GLU A 77 11.09 -6.92 21.41
CA GLU A 77 11.14 -8.25 22.02
C GLU A 77 10.31 -9.26 21.22
N HIS A 78 9.14 -8.87 20.71
CA HIS A 78 8.34 -9.74 19.86
C HIS A 78 8.99 -10.04 18.50
N ALA A 79 9.57 -9.03 17.85
CA ALA A 79 10.27 -9.21 16.60
C ALA A 79 11.50 -10.14 16.76
N GLU A 80 12.20 -10.05 17.89
CA GLU A 80 13.30 -10.97 18.21
C GLU A 80 12.81 -12.39 18.47
N TYR A 81 11.68 -12.57 19.17
CA TYR A 81 11.03 -13.87 19.29
C TYR A 81 10.69 -14.47 17.92
N MET A 82 10.13 -13.68 16.99
CA MET A 82 9.87 -14.15 15.63
C MET A 82 11.16 -14.57 14.93
N ARG A 83 12.24 -13.79 15.08
CA ARG A 83 13.54 -14.08 14.47
C ARG A 83 14.14 -15.39 14.99
N LEU A 84 14.12 -15.60 16.31
CA LEU A 84 14.67 -16.79 16.97
C LEU A 84 13.90 -18.07 16.63
N ASN A 85 12.61 -17.94 16.30
CA ASN A 85 11.72 -19.06 16.05
C ASN A 85 11.26 -19.16 14.57
N LYS A 86 11.95 -18.47 13.65
CA LYS A 86 11.54 -18.26 12.25
C LYS A 86 11.20 -19.53 11.46
N ASP A 87 11.88 -20.64 11.77
CA ASP A 87 11.72 -21.92 11.07
C ASP A 87 10.79 -22.91 11.80
N GLY A 88 10.22 -22.48 12.94
CA GLY A 88 9.42 -23.33 13.83
C GLY A 88 7.91 -23.22 13.61
N GLU A 89 7.17 -24.11 14.27
CA GLU A 89 5.70 -24.11 14.29
C GLU A 89 5.10 -22.82 14.87
N ALA A 90 5.86 -22.13 15.72
CA ALA A 90 5.47 -20.85 16.31
C ALA A 90 5.22 -19.76 15.26
N MET A 91 5.82 -19.85 14.07
CA MET A 91 5.69 -18.83 13.02
C MET A 91 4.73 -19.22 11.89
N ARG A 92 4.00 -20.33 12.02
CA ARG A 92 3.06 -20.79 11.00
C ARG A 92 1.72 -20.07 11.11
N GLY A 93 1.33 -19.35 10.05
CA GLY A 93 0.04 -18.67 9.97
C GLY A 93 -0.19 -17.74 11.16
N LEU A 94 -1.35 -17.83 11.78
CA LEU A 94 -1.74 -16.97 12.91
C LEU A 94 -0.98 -17.28 14.22
N ASN A 95 -0.19 -18.36 14.28
CA ASN A 95 0.61 -18.66 15.48
C ASN A 95 1.63 -17.56 15.78
N ALA A 96 2.07 -16.80 14.76
CA ALA A 96 3.05 -15.73 14.91
C ALA A 96 2.60 -14.66 15.93
N HIS A 97 1.29 -14.45 16.12
CA HIS A 97 0.74 -13.53 17.12
C HIS A 97 0.86 -14.02 18.57
N GLN A 98 1.29 -15.26 18.79
CA GLN A 98 1.38 -15.85 20.12
C GLN A 98 2.82 -16.22 20.46
N GLN A 99 3.29 -15.71 21.58
CA GLN A 99 4.51 -16.22 22.18
C GLN A 99 4.21 -17.46 23.03
N ARG A 100 5.05 -18.48 22.86
CA ARG A 100 5.06 -19.68 23.70
C ARG A 100 6.13 -19.47 24.77
N PRO A 101 5.78 -19.44 26.07
CA PRO A 101 6.73 -19.12 27.14
C PRO A 101 7.98 -20.01 27.20
N SER A 102 7.92 -21.24 26.68
CA SER A 102 9.03 -22.19 26.64
C SER A 102 10.01 -21.96 25.48
N LEU A 103 9.68 -21.10 24.52
CA LEU A 103 10.52 -20.83 23.35
C LEU A 103 11.46 -19.64 23.57
N PRO A 104 12.65 -19.63 22.93
CA PRO A 104 13.62 -18.54 23.08
C PRO A 104 13.04 -17.18 22.74
N GLY A 105 13.40 -16.16 23.53
CA GLY A 105 12.98 -14.77 23.34
C GLY A 105 11.57 -14.45 23.81
N ALA A 106 10.85 -15.39 24.44
CA ALA A 106 9.52 -15.12 24.97
C ALA A 106 9.59 -14.18 26.18
N THR A 107 8.80 -13.11 26.15
CA THR A 107 8.69 -12.12 27.24
C THR A 107 7.22 -11.70 27.44
N PRO A 108 6.81 -11.25 28.62
CA PRO A 108 5.45 -10.75 28.84
C PRO A 108 5.10 -9.56 27.93
N GLU A 109 6.02 -8.62 27.73
CA GLU A 109 5.83 -7.43 26.90
C GLU A 109 5.80 -7.78 25.40
N GLY A 110 6.66 -8.70 24.96
CA GLY A 110 6.64 -9.24 23.60
C GLY A 110 5.35 -10.01 23.30
N ALA A 111 4.84 -10.78 24.25
CA ALA A 111 3.55 -11.46 24.11
C ALA A 111 2.37 -10.48 24.00
N LYS A 112 2.43 -9.33 24.68
CA LYS A 112 1.42 -8.25 24.53
C LYS A 112 1.47 -7.65 23.13
N CYS A 113 2.67 -7.32 22.63
CA CYS A 113 2.81 -6.78 21.27
C CYS A 113 2.33 -7.79 20.23
N GLY A 114 2.78 -9.06 20.29
CA GLY A 114 2.39 -10.08 19.31
C GLY A 114 0.88 -10.24 19.13
N LYS A 115 0.12 -10.15 20.22
CA LYS A 115 -1.35 -10.26 20.18
C LYS A 115 -2.05 -9.06 19.54
N ALA A 116 -1.45 -7.88 19.62
CA ALA A 116 -2.11 -6.60 19.30
C ALA A 116 -1.50 -5.88 18.09
N ALA A 117 -0.38 -6.38 17.58
CA ALA A 117 0.36 -5.77 16.49
C ALA A 117 -0.03 -6.37 15.13
N ASP A 118 0.09 -5.53 14.11
CA ASP A 118 0.29 -6.00 12.76
C ASP A 118 1.72 -6.53 12.62
N LEU A 119 1.87 -7.72 12.03
CA LEU A 119 3.14 -8.43 11.91
C LEU A 119 3.54 -8.55 10.43
N PHE A 120 4.84 -8.48 10.16
CA PHE A 120 5.38 -8.71 8.82
C PHE A 120 6.70 -9.50 8.92
N PRO A 121 6.67 -10.83 8.76
CA PRO A 121 7.89 -11.64 8.76
C PRO A 121 8.61 -11.55 7.40
N GLY A 122 9.92 -11.30 7.42
CA GLY A 122 10.77 -11.32 6.22
C GLY A 122 10.61 -10.12 5.28
N VAL A 123 10.24 -8.94 5.80
CA VAL A 123 10.09 -7.73 4.98
C VAL A 123 11.45 -7.13 4.59
N SER A 124 11.58 -6.58 3.39
CA SER A 124 12.84 -6.00 2.91
C SER A 124 13.23 -4.70 3.63
N ASP A 125 12.24 -3.91 4.05
CA ASP A 125 12.41 -2.65 4.76
C ASP A 125 11.16 -2.33 5.59
N LEU A 126 11.30 -1.55 6.67
CA LEU A 126 10.17 -1.29 7.58
C LEU A 126 9.11 -0.38 6.95
N GLU A 127 9.50 0.53 6.06
CA GLU A 127 8.54 1.37 5.34
C GLU A 127 7.72 0.53 4.34
N VAL A 128 8.33 -0.50 3.74
CA VAL A 128 7.61 -1.49 2.91
C VAL A 128 6.59 -2.28 3.73
N ALA A 129 6.85 -2.54 5.01
CA ALA A 129 5.87 -3.18 5.89
C ALA A 129 4.61 -2.32 6.07
N VAL A 130 4.78 -1.01 6.29
CA VAL A 130 3.66 -0.06 6.43
C VAL A 130 2.85 0.02 5.14
N ASP A 131 3.52 0.17 3.99
CA ASP A 131 2.84 0.18 2.69
C ASP A 131 2.09 -1.14 2.44
N GLY A 132 2.67 -2.26 2.86
CA GLY A 132 2.07 -3.59 2.78
C GLY A 132 0.81 -3.76 3.65
N TRP A 133 0.85 -3.34 4.91
CA TRP A 133 -0.33 -3.32 5.79
C TRP A 133 -1.42 -2.40 5.24
N MET A 134 -1.02 -1.24 4.71
CA MET A 134 -1.91 -0.33 4.00
C MET A 134 -2.44 -0.92 2.69
N ALA A 135 -1.82 -1.93 2.10
CA ALA A 135 -2.32 -2.63 0.91
C ALA A 135 -3.24 -3.82 1.23
N GLY A 136 -3.53 -4.07 2.51
CA GLY A 136 -4.50 -5.06 2.99
C GLY A 136 -5.84 -4.44 3.43
N LEU A 137 -6.76 -5.30 3.87
CA LEU A 137 -8.02 -4.92 4.50
C LEU A 137 -7.88 -4.82 6.02
N TYR A 138 -7.43 -5.89 6.66
CA TYR A 138 -7.45 -6.04 8.11
C TYR A 138 -6.36 -5.21 8.79
N HIS A 139 -5.16 -5.20 8.22
CA HIS A 139 -4.00 -4.47 8.78
C HIS A 139 -4.10 -2.94 8.54
N ARG A 140 -4.78 -2.51 7.46
CA ARG A 140 -5.04 -1.07 7.24
C ARG A 140 -5.93 -0.46 8.33
N ARG A 141 -6.92 -1.23 8.79
CA ARG A 141 -7.98 -0.76 9.72
C ARG A 141 -7.43 -0.04 10.95
N PRO A 142 -6.52 -0.63 11.76
CA PRO A 142 -6.00 0.05 12.94
C PRO A 142 -5.18 1.32 12.60
N ILE A 143 -4.43 1.33 11.50
CA ILE A 143 -3.61 2.48 11.08
C ILE A 143 -4.49 3.72 10.81
N LEU A 144 -5.65 3.51 10.18
CA LEU A 144 -6.59 4.56 9.83
C LEU A 144 -7.74 4.74 10.83
N ASP A 145 -7.63 4.17 12.03
CA ASP A 145 -8.61 4.44 13.08
C ASP A 145 -8.45 5.89 13.58
N PRO A 146 -9.51 6.73 13.54
CA PRO A 146 -9.49 8.07 14.10
C PRO A 146 -9.17 8.15 15.59
N THR A 147 -9.37 7.07 16.34
CA THR A 147 -9.08 7.02 17.78
C THR A 147 -7.64 6.63 18.07
N LEU A 148 -6.89 6.11 17.09
CA LEU A 148 -5.48 5.75 17.28
C LEU A 148 -4.66 6.95 17.75
N ALA A 149 -3.98 6.80 18.90
CA ALA A 149 -3.19 7.87 19.51
C ALA A 149 -1.69 7.52 19.61
N LYS A 150 -1.38 6.25 19.83
CA LYS A 150 -0.01 5.79 20.02
C LYS A 150 0.30 4.56 19.18
N ILE A 151 1.55 4.46 18.76
CA ILE A 151 2.10 3.26 18.13
C ILE A 151 3.37 2.80 18.83
N GLY A 152 3.60 1.48 18.80
CA GLY A 152 4.88 0.85 19.12
C GLY A 152 5.47 0.21 17.87
N VAL A 153 6.74 0.45 17.59
CA VAL A 153 7.45 -0.11 16.42
C VAL A 153 8.52 -1.07 16.92
N GLY A 154 8.50 -2.29 16.39
CA GLY A 154 9.50 -3.31 16.69
C GLY A 154 10.03 -3.98 15.43
N TYR A 155 11.32 -4.29 15.43
CA TYR A 155 11.93 -5.03 14.34
C TYR A 155 13.14 -5.84 14.79
N SER A 156 13.43 -6.93 14.07
CA SER A 156 14.68 -7.68 14.23
C SER A 156 15.21 -8.12 12.87
N LYS A 157 16.49 -7.85 12.62
CA LYS A 157 17.12 -8.07 11.31
C LYS A 157 17.54 -9.52 11.13
N LEU A 158 17.25 -10.09 9.98
CA LEU A 158 17.62 -11.44 9.58
C LEU A 158 18.99 -11.47 8.86
N PRO A 159 19.67 -12.63 8.80
CA PRO A 159 20.98 -12.75 8.14
C PRO A 159 20.97 -12.37 6.66
N ASP A 160 19.84 -12.53 5.96
CA ASP A 160 19.65 -12.17 4.56
C ASP A 160 19.37 -10.66 4.34
N GLY A 161 19.33 -9.89 5.42
CA GLY A 161 19.10 -8.45 5.41
C GLY A 161 17.64 -8.03 5.57
N SER A 162 16.68 -8.96 5.49
CA SER A 162 15.26 -8.69 5.74
C SER A 162 14.96 -8.49 7.23
N TYR A 163 13.73 -8.14 7.58
CA TYR A 163 13.30 -7.87 8.96
C TYR A 163 12.09 -8.72 9.34
N MET A 164 12.05 -9.14 10.60
CA MET A 164 10.80 -9.41 11.31
C MET A 164 10.28 -8.08 11.82
N ALA A 165 9.07 -7.66 11.46
CA ALA A 165 8.51 -6.35 11.86
C ALA A 165 7.19 -6.50 12.63
N ALA A 166 6.95 -5.60 13.59
CA ALA A 166 5.72 -5.51 14.37
C ALA A 166 5.33 -4.05 14.59
N LEU A 167 4.05 -3.71 14.37
CA LEU A 167 3.47 -2.40 14.62
C LEU A 167 2.25 -2.54 15.54
N MET A 168 2.39 -2.12 16.79
CA MET A 168 1.32 -2.17 17.80
C MET A 168 0.59 -0.84 17.88
N PHE A 169 -0.72 -0.90 18.13
CA PHE A 169 -1.63 0.23 18.16
C PHE A 169 -2.25 0.41 19.54
N VAL A 170 -2.39 1.66 19.99
CA VAL A 170 -3.15 1.99 21.19
C VAL A 170 -4.02 3.22 20.92
N ASP A 171 -5.33 3.02 21.05
CA ASP A 171 -6.33 4.07 20.90
C ASP A 171 -6.31 5.03 22.10
N GLY A 172 -6.62 6.29 21.81
CA GLY A 172 -6.84 7.32 22.80
C GLY A 172 -8.13 7.07 23.60
N LYS A 173 -8.19 7.62 24.81
CA LYS A 173 -9.36 7.50 25.69
C LYS A 173 -10.46 8.50 25.37
N ASP A 174 -10.17 9.50 24.53
CA ASP A 174 -11.07 10.61 24.25
C ASP A 174 -11.80 10.40 22.92
N ASN A 175 -13.13 10.53 22.93
CA ASN A 175 -13.99 10.48 21.73
C ASN A 175 -13.86 11.72 20.82
N ALA A 176 -12.76 12.46 20.91
CA ALA A 176 -12.55 13.72 20.19
C ALA A 176 -12.51 13.56 18.66
N SER A 177 -12.49 12.32 18.16
CA SER A 177 -12.44 11.98 16.74
C SER A 177 -13.78 11.50 16.16
N ALA A 178 -14.90 11.66 16.88
CA ALA A 178 -16.21 11.19 16.41
C ALA A 178 -16.67 11.82 15.09
N ASP A 179 -16.24 13.06 14.81
CA ASP A 179 -16.50 13.83 13.60
C ASP A 179 -15.67 13.38 12.39
N LYS A 180 -14.64 12.55 12.61
CA LYS A 180 -13.77 12.00 11.56
C LYS A 180 -14.33 10.75 10.90
N TRP A 181 -15.43 10.22 11.40
CA TRP A 181 -16.10 9.05 10.84
C TRP A 181 -17.16 9.43 9.78
N PRO A 182 -17.34 8.62 8.73
CA PRO A 182 -16.52 7.48 8.32
C PRO A 182 -15.24 7.91 7.59
N VAL A 183 -14.24 7.03 7.58
CA VAL A 183 -12.95 7.23 6.89
C VAL A 183 -12.92 6.42 5.61
N ALA A 184 -12.82 7.09 4.46
CA ALA A 184 -12.63 6.45 3.16
C ALA A 184 -11.14 6.41 2.79
N TYR A 185 -10.67 5.29 2.25
CA TYR A 185 -9.31 5.14 1.76
C TYR A 185 -9.28 4.29 0.47
N PRO A 186 -8.55 4.69 -0.59
CA PRO A 186 -7.85 5.96 -0.78
C PRO A 186 -8.70 7.20 -0.50
N ALA A 187 -8.07 8.29 -0.06
CA ALA A 187 -8.78 9.54 0.22
C ALA A 187 -9.34 10.17 -1.07
N ASP A 188 -10.31 11.09 -0.94
CA ASP A 188 -10.85 11.79 -2.11
C ASP A 188 -9.75 12.61 -2.80
N LYS A 189 -9.65 12.40 -4.11
CA LYS A 189 -8.65 12.95 -5.04
C LYS A 189 -7.21 12.54 -4.72
N GLN A 190 -7.00 11.52 -3.87
CA GLN A 190 -5.66 11.03 -3.60
C GLN A 190 -5.04 10.45 -4.87
N GLY A 191 -3.84 10.93 -5.21
CA GLY A 191 -3.02 10.38 -6.28
C GLY A 191 -2.08 9.27 -5.79
N ASP A 192 -1.32 8.72 -6.72
CA ASP A 192 -0.23 7.79 -6.45
C ASP A 192 -0.64 6.53 -5.67
N ILE A 193 -1.88 6.06 -5.90
CA ILE A 193 -2.40 4.81 -5.30
C ILE A 193 -1.74 3.59 -5.94
N PRO A 194 -1.23 2.62 -5.15
CA PRO A 194 -0.72 1.36 -5.68
C PRO A 194 -1.77 0.58 -6.48
N LEU A 195 -1.30 -0.37 -7.28
CA LEU A 195 -2.15 -1.07 -8.24
C LEU A 195 -2.72 -2.38 -7.68
N ASP A 196 -1.93 -3.04 -6.84
CA ASP A 196 -2.12 -4.42 -6.43
C ASP A 196 -2.52 -4.53 -4.95
N PHE A 197 -3.26 -5.59 -4.63
CA PHE A 197 -3.46 -6.02 -3.25
C PHE A 197 -2.14 -6.49 -2.63
N GLY A 198 -1.92 -6.18 -1.35
CA GLY A 198 -0.75 -6.66 -0.60
C GLY A 198 -0.85 -8.17 -0.29
N ASN A 199 0.15 -8.72 0.41
CA ASN A 199 -0.04 -10.04 1.01
C ASN A 199 -0.73 -9.89 2.36
N GLU A 200 -1.77 -10.68 2.65
CA GLU A 200 -2.52 -10.57 3.89
C GLU A 200 -2.94 -11.94 4.43
N VAL A 201 -2.80 -12.12 5.75
CA VAL A 201 -3.26 -13.30 6.47
C VAL A 201 -4.14 -12.84 7.64
N PRO A 202 -5.42 -13.24 7.71
CA PRO A 202 -6.15 -14.06 6.74
C PRO A 202 -6.39 -13.31 5.42
N ASN A 203 -6.33 -14.02 4.29
CA ASN A 203 -6.50 -13.40 2.98
C ASN A 203 -7.99 -13.14 2.67
N PRO A 204 -8.43 -11.87 2.48
CA PRO A 204 -9.81 -11.54 2.14
C PRO A 204 -10.17 -11.76 0.67
N VAL A 205 -9.21 -12.09 -0.19
CA VAL A 205 -9.47 -12.41 -1.59
C VAL A 205 -9.99 -13.85 -1.69
N PRO A 206 -11.21 -14.07 -2.21
CA PRO A 206 -11.74 -15.43 -2.36
C PRO A 206 -10.78 -16.33 -3.17
N GLY A 207 -10.46 -17.50 -2.61
CA GLY A 207 -9.51 -18.45 -3.21
C GLY A 207 -8.05 -18.02 -3.15
N GLY A 208 -7.71 -16.93 -2.45
CA GLY A 208 -6.33 -16.41 -2.36
C GLY A 208 -5.79 -15.92 -3.71
N GLY A 209 -6.70 -15.62 -4.64
CA GLY A 209 -6.36 -15.22 -5.99
C GLY A 209 -5.73 -13.83 -6.04
N ARG A 210 -5.45 -13.41 -7.27
CA ARG A 210 -4.91 -12.09 -7.55
C ARG A 210 -5.98 -11.01 -7.33
N ALA A 211 -5.56 -9.84 -6.86
CA ALA A 211 -6.45 -8.72 -6.61
C ALA A 211 -5.74 -7.37 -6.80
N GLY A 212 -6.53 -6.33 -7.08
CA GLY A 212 -6.06 -4.95 -7.08
C GLY A 212 -6.14 -4.31 -5.71
N TYR A 213 -5.54 -3.12 -5.60
CA TYR A 213 -5.44 -2.39 -4.34
C TYR A 213 -6.82 -2.20 -3.68
N PRO A 214 -7.00 -2.54 -2.39
CA PRO A 214 -8.31 -2.53 -1.77
C PRO A 214 -8.78 -1.09 -1.51
N ILE A 215 -10.07 -0.85 -1.71
CA ILE A 215 -10.74 0.43 -1.45
C ILE A 215 -11.69 0.23 -0.28
N THR A 216 -11.51 1.01 0.78
CA THR A 216 -12.23 0.84 2.04
C THR A 216 -13.01 2.08 2.43
N ILE A 217 -14.13 1.90 3.10
CA ILE A 217 -14.75 2.91 3.96
C ILE A 217 -15.00 2.28 5.33
N GLN A 218 -14.46 2.93 6.37
CA GLN A 218 -14.49 2.44 7.74
C GLN A 218 -15.38 3.33 8.60
N PHE A 219 -16.23 2.69 9.39
CA PHE A 219 -17.06 3.24 10.44
C PHE A 219 -16.49 2.81 11.81
N PRO A 220 -16.98 3.39 12.93
CA PRO A 220 -16.57 2.93 14.26
C PRO A 220 -16.71 1.41 14.39
N ALA A 221 -15.71 0.74 14.98
CA ALA A 221 -15.57 -0.71 14.89
C ALA A 221 -16.81 -1.51 15.36
N PHE A 222 -17.52 -1.00 16.36
CA PHE A 222 -18.69 -1.65 16.97
C PHE A 222 -20.03 -1.04 16.56
N ASP A 223 -20.02 -0.02 15.70
CA ASP A 223 -21.26 0.55 15.16
C ASP A 223 -21.85 -0.41 14.11
N LYS A 224 -23.18 -0.54 14.13
CA LYS A 224 -23.90 -1.35 13.15
C LYS A 224 -23.98 -0.61 11.80
N VAL A 225 -23.46 -1.25 10.76
CA VAL A 225 -23.50 -0.80 9.37
C VAL A 225 -24.20 -1.88 8.54
N THR A 226 -25.24 -1.52 7.80
CA THR A 226 -26.08 -2.48 7.06
C THR A 226 -26.56 -1.95 5.71
N GLY A 227 -27.14 -2.81 4.88
CA GLY A 227 -27.71 -2.45 3.59
C GLY A 227 -26.66 -1.95 2.61
N VAL A 228 -25.47 -2.53 2.66
CA VAL A 228 -24.31 -2.08 1.88
C VAL A 228 -24.51 -2.42 0.41
N THR A 229 -24.36 -1.41 -0.45
CA THR A 229 -24.20 -1.60 -1.90
C THR A 229 -23.03 -0.75 -2.38
N ALA A 230 -22.28 -1.24 -3.37
CA ALA A 230 -21.05 -0.59 -3.80
C ALA A 230 -20.91 -0.57 -5.33
N LYS A 231 -20.16 0.40 -5.84
CA LYS A 231 -19.72 0.52 -7.23
C LYS A 231 -18.28 1.01 -7.30
N LEU A 232 -17.55 0.55 -8.31
CA LEU A 232 -16.23 1.02 -8.64
C LEU A 232 -16.17 1.21 -10.16
N ASP A 233 -15.93 2.44 -10.58
CA ASP A 233 -15.95 2.81 -12.00
C ASP A 233 -14.62 3.45 -12.40
N MET A 234 -14.13 3.11 -13.59
CA MET A 234 -13.03 3.82 -14.23
C MET A 234 -13.55 5.15 -14.77
N VAL A 235 -13.02 6.29 -14.32
CA VAL A 235 -13.48 7.63 -14.74
C VAL A 235 -12.66 8.16 -15.92
N ALA A 236 -11.34 8.00 -15.87
CA ALA A 236 -10.45 8.44 -16.94
C ALA A 236 -9.15 7.63 -16.93
N ALA A 237 -8.67 7.23 -18.11
CA ALA A 237 -7.33 6.70 -18.30
C ALA A 237 -6.41 7.84 -18.76
N GLY A 238 -5.20 7.95 -18.20
CA GLY A 238 -4.22 8.95 -18.63
C GLY A 238 -3.82 8.81 -20.10
N SER A 239 -3.24 9.87 -20.67
CA SER A 239 -2.84 10.01 -22.08
C SER A 239 -1.86 8.92 -22.55
N GLY A 240 -2.36 7.76 -22.97
CA GLY A 240 -1.55 6.62 -23.41
C GLY A 240 -2.24 5.25 -23.38
N GLY A 241 -3.46 5.12 -22.86
CA GLY A 241 -4.16 3.83 -22.86
C GLY A 241 -5.69 3.92 -22.77
N GLY A 242 -6.34 4.05 -23.94
CA GLY A 242 -7.60 3.37 -24.24
C GLY A 242 -8.92 3.87 -23.64
N ALA A 243 -9.96 3.88 -24.48
CA ALA A 243 -11.36 4.09 -24.14
C ALA A 243 -11.83 3.27 -22.91
N GLY A 244 -12.38 3.95 -21.91
CA GLY A 244 -12.88 3.28 -20.69
C GLY A 244 -13.55 4.13 -19.63
N ALA A 245 -13.72 5.44 -19.84
CA ALA A 245 -14.50 6.29 -18.94
C ALA A 245 -15.92 5.73 -18.79
N GLY A 246 -16.35 5.52 -17.54
CA GLY A 246 -17.65 4.91 -17.18
C GLY A 246 -17.67 3.38 -17.19
N LYS A 247 -16.54 2.68 -17.39
CA LYS A 247 -16.52 1.21 -17.32
C LYS A 247 -16.54 0.72 -15.86
N PRO A 248 -17.47 -0.18 -15.50
CA PRO A 248 -17.43 -0.85 -14.21
C PRO A 248 -16.16 -1.67 -14.04
N VAL A 249 -15.57 -1.61 -12.85
CA VAL A 249 -14.44 -2.44 -12.44
C VAL A 249 -14.99 -3.58 -11.59
N PRO A 250 -14.83 -4.85 -11.98
CA PRO A 250 -15.24 -5.97 -11.13
C PRO A 250 -14.45 -6.00 -9.82
N PHE A 251 -15.14 -6.19 -8.71
CA PHE A 251 -14.54 -6.36 -7.38
C PHE A 251 -15.23 -7.48 -6.58
N HIS A 252 -14.56 -7.96 -5.54
CA HIS A 252 -15.17 -8.68 -4.43
C HIS A 252 -15.61 -7.65 -3.38
N LEU A 253 -16.85 -7.75 -2.92
CA LEU A 253 -17.36 -6.91 -1.84
C LEU A 253 -17.22 -7.66 -0.53
N SER A 254 -16.64 -6.97 0.44
CA SER A 254 -16.59 -7.38 1.84
C SER A 254 -17.36 -6.33 2.63
N ASP A 255 -18.39 -6.71 3.36
CA ASP A 255 -19.12 -5.78 4.25
C ASP A 255 -19.46 -6.45 5.61
N PRO A 256 -19.93 -5.71 6.63
CA PRO A 256 -20.15 -6.28 7.95
C PRO A 256 -21.26 -7.34 8.00
N GLU A 257 -22.20 -7.35 7.04
CA GLU A 257 -23.22 -8.39 6.90
C GLU A 257 -22.71 -9.59 6.07
N HIS A 258 -21.72 -9.35 5.21
CA HIS A 258 -21.10 -10.35 4.32
C HIS A 258 -19.56 -10.27 4.39
N PRO A 259 -18.93 -10.70 5.49
CA PRO A 259 -17.49 -10.59 5.64
C PRO A 259 -16.74 -11.58 4.71
N ALA A 260 -15.62 -11.15 4.12
CA ALA A 260 -14.83 -11.98 3.19
C ALA A 260 -14.17 -13.20 3.86
N THR A 261 -13.98 -13.14 5.18
CA THR A 261 -13.47 -14.27 5.97
C THR A 261 -14.28 -14.40 7.26
N SER A 262 -14.03 -15.46 8.03
CA SER A 262 -14.60 -15.61 9.37
C SER A 262 -14.02 -14.63 10.40
N PHE A 263 -12.99 -13.86 10.04
CA PHE A 263 -12.40 -12.84 10.90
C PHE A 263 -13.33 -11.64 11.03
N GLY A 264 -13.36 -11.04 12.22
CA GLY A 264 -14.19 -9.87 12.49
C GLY A 264 -13.85 -8.72 11.55
N GLN A 265 -14.78 -8.37 10.67
CA GLN A 265 -14.61 -7.26 9.74
C GLN A 265 -14.94 -5.90 10.35
N TYR A 266 -15.64 -5.88 11.50
CA TYR A 266 -16.07 -4.67 12.19
C TYR A 266 -16.87 -3.76 11.26
N GLY A 267 -16.96 -2.47 11.54
CA GLY A 267 -17.61 -1.47 10.68
C GLY A 267 -16.88 -1.16 9.36
N VAL A 268 -16.15 -2.09 8.74
CA VAL A 268 -15.41 -1.84 7.49
C VAL A 268 -16.16 -2.41 6.29
N VAL A 269 -16.32 -1.59 5.25
CA VAL A 269 -16.68 -2.04 3.90
C VAL A 269 -15.45 -1.97 3.01
N CYS A 270 -15.20 -3.03 2.24
CA CYS A 270 -14.06 -3.14 1.34
C CYS A 270 -14.47 -3.60 -0.05
N LEU A 271 -14.07 -2.86 -1.07
CA LEU A 271 -14.11 -3.26 -2.46
C LEU A 271 -12.70 -3.74 -2.83
N ILE A 272 -12.57 -5.00 -3.18
CA ILE A 272 -11.30 -5.61 -3.59
C ILE A 272 -11.35 -5.86 -5.10
N PRO A 273 -10.74 -5.02 -5.95
CA PRO A 273 -10.74 -5.23 -7.40
C PRO A 273 -10.26 -6.64 -7.75
N LYS A 274 -10.95 -7.31 -8.69
CA LYS A 274 -10.60 -8.69 -9.08
C LYS A 274 -9.27 -8.81 -9.81
N LEU A 275 -8.74 -7.70 -10.30
CA LEU A 275 -7.46 -7.60 -11.00
C LEU A 275 -6.74 -6.34 -10.53
N PRO A 276 -5.40 -6.27 -10.70
CA PRO A 276 -4.63 -5.05 -10.49
C PRO A 276 -5.25 -3.86 -11.21
N LEU A 277 -5.26 -2.70 -10.55
CA LEU A 277 -5.73 -1.46 -11.15
C LEU A 277 -4.77 -1.02 -12.26
N GLN A 278 -5.27 -0.27 -13.23
CA GLN A 278 -4.44 0.27 -14.31
C GLN A 278 -3.62 1.45 -13.78
N PRO A 279 -2.35 1.60 -14.19
CA PRO A 279 -1.55 2.76 -13.81
C PRO A 279 -2.12 4.06 -14.38
N ARG A 280 -1.86 5.19 -13.72
CA ARG A 280 -2.26 6.54 -14.14
C ARG A 280 -3.74 6.62 -14.56
N THR A 281 -4.60 6.00 -13.76
CA THR A 281 -6.04 5.89 -14.02
C THR A 281 -6.81 6.41 -12.83
N THR A 282 -7.79 7.26 -13.11
CA THR A 282 -8.71 7.77 -12.09
C THR A 282 -9.90 6.83 -11.97
N TYR A 283 -10.16 6.38 -10.75
CA TYR A 283 -11.30 5.57 -10.39
C TYR A 283 -12.24 6.35 -9.46
N ARG A 284 -13.52 5.97 -9.48
CA ARG A 284 -14.53 6.46 -8.54
C ARG A 284 -15.12 5.29 -7.79
N ALA A 285 -15.01 5.31 -6.47
CA ALA A 285 -15.71 4.40 -5.59
C ALA A 285 -17.02 5.06 -5.12
N SER A 286 -18.07 4.27 -5.01
CA SER A 286 -19.33 4.71 -4.40
C SER A 286 -19.85 3.60 -3.49
N VAL A 287 -20.14 3.92 -2.23
CA VAL A 287 -20.68 2.99 -1.24
C VAL A 287 -21.93 3.61 -0.62
N THR A 288 -23.05 2.92 -0.75
CA THR A 288 -24.28 3.24 -0.02
C THR A 288 -24.38 2.31 1.18
N ALA A 289 -24.57 2.88 2.36
CA ALA A 289 -24.73 2.11 3.59
C ALA A 289 -25.69 2.81 4.55
N THR A 290 -26.30 2.04 5.44
CA THR A 290 -27.11 2.54 6.56
C THR A 290 -26.27 2.53 7.82
N TRP A 291 -26.08 3.71 8.42
CA TRP A 291 -25.35 3.90 9.67
C TRP A 291 -26.12 4.88 10.55
N LYS A 292 -26.28 4.56 11.84
CA LYS A 292 -27.09 5.34 12.80
C LYS A 292 -28.49 5.67 12.28
N GLY A 293 -29.14 4.69 11.63
CA GLY A 293 -30.50 4.81 11.10
C GLY A 293 -30.63 5.64 9.81
N THR A 294 -29.53 6.18 9.27
CA THR A 294 -29.55 6.98 8.03
C THR A 294 -28.84 6.23 6.91
N THR A 295 -29.52 6.05 5.77
CA THR A 295 -28.91 5.54 4.55
C THR A 295 -28.26 6.69 3.79
N LYS A 296 -26.96 6.57 3.50
CA LYS A 296 -26.19 7.59 2.77
C LYS A 296 -25.29 6.93 1.74
N THR A 297 -25.15 7.59 0.59
CA THR A 297 -24.14 7.24 -0.42
C THR A 297 -22.89 8.10 -0.24
N HIS A 298 -21.75 7.46 -0.05
CA HIS A 298 -20.42 8.04 -0.02
C HIS A 298 -19.77 7.81 -1.40
N SER A 299 -19.29 8.86 -2.06
CA SER A 299 -18.62 8.74 -3.35
C SER A 299 -17.37 9.62 -3.35
N TRP A 300 -16.25 9.05 -3.80
CA TRP A 300 -14.96 9.72 -3.88
C TRP A 300 -14.16 9.17 -5.06
N ALA A 301 -13.17 9.94 -5.51
CA ALA A 301 -12.29 9.53 -6.59
C ALA A 301 -10.85 9.41 -6.10
N PHE A 302 -10.04 8.61 -6.79
CA PHE A 302 -8.60 8.51 -6.56
C PHE A 302 -7.89 8.17 -7.85
N THR A 303 -6.59 8.45 -7.93
CA THR A 303 -5.78 8.20 -9.11
C THR A 303 -4.63 7.28 -8.77
N THR A 304 -4.48 6.22 -9.55
CA THR A 304 -3.38 5.27 -9.38
C THR A 304 -2.05 5.87 -9.80
N LEU A 305 -0.97 5.32 -9.22
CA LEU A 305 0.39 5.73 -9.49
C LEU A 305 0.73 5.67 -10.97
N SER A 306 1.64 6.56 -11.36
CA SER A 306 2.35 6.46 -12.63
C SER A 306 3.58 5.60 -12.43
N LEU A 307 3.70 4.53 -13.22
CA LEU A 307 4.87 3.67 -13.17
C LEU A 307 6.09 4.40 -13.74
N ARG A 308 7.21 4.32 -13.03
CA ARG A 308 8.48 4.86 -13.51
C ARG A 308 9.05 3.95 -14.60
N ALA A 309 9.41 4.52 -15.75
CA ALA A 309 10.17 3.79 -16.75
C ALA A 309 11.59 3.48 -16.24
N VAL A 310 11.98 2.22 -16.31
CA VAL A 310 13.29 1.72 -15.90
C VAL A 310 13.87 0.89 -17.04
N ASP A 311 15.05 1.25 -17.50
CA ASP A 311 15.81 0.42 -18.44
C ASP A 311 16.43 -0.76 -17.68
N ALA A 312 16.05 -1.98 -18.02
CA ALA A 312 16.56 -3.20 -17.40
C ALA A 312 18.03 -3.49 -17.78
N HIS A 313 18.59 -2.76 -18.75
CA HIS A 313 20.01 -2.78 -19.06
C HIS A 313 20.84 -1.85 -18.16
N ASP A 314 20.21 -0.90 -17.46
CA ASP A 314 20.87 -0.02 -16.50
C ASP A 314 20.69 -0.56 -15.07
N GLU A 315 21.70 -1.29 -14.59
CA GLU A 315 21.70 -1.84 -13.23
C GLU A 315 21.48 -0.76 -12.15
N ALA A 316 22.06 0.43 -12.31
CA ALA A 316 21.91 1.49 -11.32
C ALA A 316 20.46 2.03 -11.30
N ALA A 317 19.80 2.09 -12.45
CA ALA A 317 18.39 2.43 -12.54
C ALA A 317 17.49 1.35 -11.89
N VAL A 318 17.79 0.07 -12.11
CA VAL A 318 17.06 -1.06 -11.51
C VAL A 318 17.24 -1.10 -10.00
N VAL A 319 18.45 -0.87 -9.49
CA VAL A 319 18.70 -0.79 -8.04
C VAL A 319 17.91 0.35 -7.40
N LYS A 320 17.85 1.50 -8.09
CA LYS A 320 17.06 2.66 -7.63
C LYS A 320 15.55 2.44 -7.70
N SER A 321 15.08 1.39 -8.38
CA SER A 321 13.66 1.04 -8.43
C SER A 321 13.27 -0.12 -7.53
N LEU A 322 14.22 -0.71 -6.78
CA LEU A 322 13.90 -1.78 -5.84
C LEU A 322 12.82 -1.35 -4.84
N ASN A 323 11.79 -2.17 -4.71
CA ASN A 323 10.58 -1.93 -3.92
C ASN A 323 9.74 -0.71 -4.38
N ILE A 324 9.94 -0.23 -5.61
CA ILE A 324 9.17 0.87 -6.22
C ILE A 324 8.49 0.37 -7.50
N ALA A 325 7.16 0.48 -7.55
CA ALA A 325 6.37 0.09 -8.72
C ALA A 325 6.86 0.82 -9.99
N SER A 326 7.26 0.04 -11.00
CA SER A 326 7.95 0.53 -12.19
C SER A 326 7.50 -0.21 -13.45
N THR A 327 7.78 0.38 -14.61
CA THR A 327 7.73 -0.30 -15.91
C THR A 327 9.16 -0.60 -16.31
N LEU A 328 9.58 -1.86 -16.20
CA LEU A 328 10.89 -2.31 -16.63
C LEU A 328 10.85 -2.64 -18.12
N LYS A 329 11.77 -2.05 -18.90
CA LYS A 329 11.94 -2.33 -20.33
C LYS A 329 13.26 -3.05 -20.56
N GLY A 330 13.23 -4.20 -21.22
CA GLY A 330 14.46 -4.94 -21.52
C GLY A 330 14.26 -6.05 -22.54
N THR A 331 15.36 -6.47 -23.17
CA THR A 331 15.37 -7.64 -24.05
C THR A 331 15.29 -8.94 -23.24
N VAL A 332 14.42 -9.86 -23.67
CA VAL A 332 14.31 -11.19 -23.06
C VAL A 332 15.46 -12.07 -23.55
N LEU A 333 16.31 -12.49 -22.61
CA LEU A 333 17.49 -13.29 -22.89
C LEU A 333 17.18 -14.78 -22.88
N HIS A 334 16.35 -15.20 -21.93
CA HIS A 334 15.98 -16.59 -21.70
C HIS A 334 14.62 -16.65 -21.01
N GLY A 335 13.96 -17.81 -21.05
CA GLY A 335 12.72 -18.03 -20.34
C GLY A 335 12.33 -19.49 -20.37
N GLY A 336 11.43 -19.87 -19.47
CA GLY A 336 10.98 -21.25 -19.33
C GLY A 336 10.09 -21.42 -18.11
N MET A 337 9.84 -22.68 -17.73
CA MET A 337 9.21 -23.00 -16.46
C MET A 337 10.27 -22.99 -15.36
N MET A 338 10.00 -22.27 -14.27
CA MET A 338 10.80 -22.32 -13.04
C MET A 338 10.39 -23.55 -12.21
N ASP A 339 9.10 -23.83 -12.15
CA ASP A 339 8.49 -24.98 -11.46
C ASP A 339 7.15 -25.37 -12.14
N SER A 340 6.33 -26.19 -11.49
CA SER A 340 5.03 -26.63 -12.02
C SER A 340 4.02 -25.50 -12.23
N ASP A 341 4.17 -24.39 -11.51
CA ASP A 341 3.15 -23.35 -11.36
C ASP A 341 3.63 -21.96 -11.78
N THR A 342 4.94 -21.80 -12.05
CA THR A 342 5.57 -20.51 -12.33
C THR A 342 6.48 -20.61 -13.55
N ALA A 343 6.21 -19.79 -14.56
CA ALA A 343 7.13 -19.49 -15.64
C ALA A 343 8.00 -18.27 -15.29
N PHE A 344 9.14 -18.12 -15.96
CA PHE A 344 9.98 -16.95 -15.84
C PHE A 344 10.49 -16.46 -17.20
N LEU A 345 10.75 -15.15 -17.28
CA LEU A 345 11.52 -14.53 -18.35
C LEU A 345 12.68 -13.75 -17.75
N GLN A 346 13.91 -14.03 -18.18
CA GLN A 346 15.08 -13.22 -17.84
C GLN A 346 15.16 -12.02 -18.79
N ILE A 347 15.26 -10.81 -18.25
CA ILE A 347 15.37 -9.57 -19.03
C ILE A 347 16.64 -8.77 -18.68
N GLY A 348 17.06 -7.90 -19.59
CA GLY A 348 18.19 -6.98 -19.37
C GLY A 348 19.52 -7.55 -19.87
N GLU A 349 20.56 -7.44 -19.05
CA GLU A 349 21.90 -7.96 -19.38
C GLU A 349 22.13 -9.40 -18.89
N ARG A 350 23.07 -10.10 -19.55
CA ARG A 350 23.40 -11.51 -19.25
C ARG A 350 24.02 -11.69 -17.87
N GLN A 351 24.76 -10.68 -17.39
CA GLN A 351 25.27 -10.56 -16.04
C GLN A 351 25.32 -9.08 -15.66
N LEU A 352 24.71 -8.71 -14.53
CA LEU A 352 24.86 -7.39 -13.93
C LEU A 352 26.09 -7.40 -13.01
N LYS A 353 26.64 -6.23 -12.67
CA LYS A 353 27.88 -6.12 -11.88
C LYS A 353 27.70 -6.67 -10.46
N ASN A 354 26.58 -6.35 -9.80
CA ASN A 354 26.30 -6.75 -8.42
C ASN A 354 25.19 -7.80 -8.30
N TYR A 355 24.41 -8.03 -9.36
CA TYR A 355 23.27 -8.94 -9.35
C TYR A 355 23.37 -9.97 -10.47
N LYS A 356 22.83 -11.16 -10.23
CA LYS A 356 22.93 -12.26 -11.19
C LYS A 356 22.01 -12.06 -12.39
N MET A 357 20.77 -11.62 -12.16
CA MET A 357 19.75 -11.47 -13.21
C MET A 357 18.51 -10.74 -12.70
N ILE A 358 17.71 -10.25 -13.66
CA ILE A 358 16.35 -9.76 -13.45
C ILE A 358 15.38 -10.79 -14.04
N SER A 359 14.51 -11.34 -13.20
CA SER A 359 13.54 -12.38 -13.57
C SER A 359 12.12 -11.86 -13.43
N VAL A 360 11.37 -11.92 -14.53
CA VAL A 360 9.92 -11.68 -14.53
C VAL A 360 9.25 -13.00 -14.19
N LEU A 361 8.60 -13.09 -13.03
CA LEU A 361 7.91 -14.29 -12.58
C LEU A 361 6.44 -14.24 -12.98
N ILE A 362 5.97 -15.31 -13.62
CA ILE A 362 4.67 -15.37 -14.30
C ILE A 362 3.92 -16.62 -13.83
N PRO A 363 2.78 -16.49 -13.11
CA PRO A 363 1.95 -17.63 -12.75
C PRO A 363 1.50 -18.41 -14.00
N LEU A 364 1.38 -19.73 -13.91
CA LEU A 364 1.08 -20.62 -15.04
C LEU A 364 -0.19 -20.23 -15.79
N ALA A 365 -1.24 -19.80 -15.08
CA ALA A 365 -2.48 -19.33 -15.71
C ALA A 365 -2.22 -18.11 -16.60
N THR A 366 -1.49 -17.12 -16.09
CA THR A 366 -1.08 -15.91 -16.81
C THR A 366 -0.12 -16.23 -17.96
N TRP A 367 0.77 -17.20 -17.77
CA TRP A 367 1.68 -17.66 -18.81
C TRP A 367 0.91 -18.27 -20.00
N ARG A 368 -0.13 -19.05 -19.73
CA ARG A 368 -1.03 -19.60 -20.77
C ARG A 368 -1.76 -18.48 -21.53
N GLU A 369 -2.27 -17.46 -20.84
CA GLU A 369 -2.88 -16.27 -21.46
C GLU A 369 -1.89 -15.54 -22.38
N LEU A 370 -0.62 -15.47 -21.99
CA LEU A 370 0.46 -14.87 -22.75
C LEU A 370 0.95 -15.73 -23.94
N GLY A 371 0.40 -16.95 -24.11
CA GLY A 371 0.71 -17.87 -25.20
C GLY A 371 1.60 -19.05 -24.82
N GLY A 372 2.06 -19.13 -23.57
CA GLY A 372 2.63 -20.34 -22.97
C GLY A 372 3.98 -20.82 -23.51
N LYS A 373 4.69 -20.00 -24.30
CA LYS A 373 5.89 -20.41 -25.04
C LYS A 373 7.00 -19.36 -24.94
N PRO A 374 8.20 -19.69 -24.42
CA PRO A 374 9.28 -18.71 -24.24
C PRO A 374 9.78 -18.15 -25.58
N GLU A 375 9.70 -18.91 -26.67
CA GLU A 375 10.13 -18.51 -28.02
C GLU A 375 9.34 -17.31 -28.55
N ARG A 376 8.16 -17.04 -27.99
CA ARG A 376 7.37 -15.85 -28.30
C ARG A 376 8.07 -14.57 -27.84
N PHE A 377 8.90 -14.65 -26.81
CA PHE A 377 9.48 -13.53 -26.07
C PHE A 377 11.00 -13.43 -26.27
N VAL A 378 11.72 -14.55 -26.29
CA VAL A 378 13.19 -14.57 -26.40
C VAL A 378 13.66 -13.75 -27.61
N GLY A 379 14.64 -12.86 -27.37
CA GLY A 379 15.19 -11.93 -28.35
C GLY A 379 14.36 -10.67 -28.58
N LYS A 380 13.15 -10.57 -28.02
CA LYS A 380 12.31 -9.37 -28.13
C LYS A 380 12.46 -8.47 -26.92
N THR A 381 12.25 -7.18 -27.14
CA THR A 381 12.12 -6.21 -26.07
C THR A 381 10.72 -6.27 -25.49
N ILE A 382 10.62 -6.37 -24.17
CA ILE A 382 9.35 -6.31 -23.45
C ILE A 382 9.33 -5.14 -22.47
N GLU A 383 8.13 -4.67 -22.17
CA GLU A 383 7.82 -3.83 -21.02
C GLU A 383 7.05 -4.65 -20.00
N VAL A 384 7.45 -4.52 -18.74
CA VAL A 384 6.87 -5.23 -17.60
C VAL A 384 6.53 -4.26 -16.49
N ASP A 385 5.24 -4.13 -16.20
CA ASP A 385 4.71 -3.36 -15.10
C ASP A 385 4.73 -4.21 -13.82
N GLY A 386 5.54 -3.83 -12.85
CA GLY A 386 5.62 -4.51 -11.56
C GLY A 386 6.62 -3.87 -10.61
N THR A 387 6.76 -4.46 -9.43
CA THR A 387 7.71 -3.99 -8.42
C THR A 387 8.92 -4.94 -8.39
N PRO A 388 10.13 -4.46 -8.68
CA PRO A 388 11.33 -5.28 -8.57
C PRO A 388 11.73 -5.45 -7.11
N HIS A 389 11.97 -6.68 -6.69
CA HIS A 389 12.37 -7.04 -5.34
C HIS A 389 13.71 -7.78 -5.35
N LEU A 390 14.59 -7.43 -4.39
CA LEU A 390 15.82 -8.16 -4.17
C LEU A 390 15.52 -9.45 -3.40
N VAL A 391 15.96 -10.58 -3.96
CA VAL A 391 15.74 -11.93 -3.44
C VAL A 391 17.09 -12.61 -3.25
N GLN A 392 17.28 -13.22 -2.08
CA GLN A 392 18.52 -13.89 -1.67
C GLN A 392 19.78 -13.00 -1.83
N GLY A 393 19.62 -11.68 -1.74
CA GLY A 393 20.71 -10.71 -1.84
C GLY A 393 21.33 -10.52 -3.23
N VAL A 394 20.98 -11.34 -4.24
CA VAL A 394 21.65 -11.32 -5.56
C VAL A 394 20.73 -11.48 -6.78
N TYR A 395 19.43 -11.76 -6.58
CA TYR A 395 18.45 -11.89 -7.66
C TYR A 395 17.43 -10.76 -7.60
N ILE A 396 16.99 -10.26 -8.74
CA ILE A 396 15.92 -9.24 -8.80
C ILE A 396 14.70 -9.87 -9.45
N ASN A 397 13.62 -10.02 -8.70
CA ASN A 397 12.37 -10.60 -9.19
C ASN A 397 11.33 -9.52 -9.42
N VAL A 398 10.66 -9.56 -10.57
CA VAL A 398 9.47 -8.76 -10.88
C VAL A 398 8.32 -9.74 -11.06
N GLN A 399 7.42 -9.82 -10.09
CA GLN A 399 6.27 -10.71 -10.20
C GLN A 399 5.14 -10.01 -10.95
N ILE A 400 4.61 -10.66 -11.99
CA ILE A 400 3.40 -10.17 -12.65
C ILE A 400 2.17 -10.94 -12.24
N THR A 401 1.14 -10.14 -12.08
CA THR A 401 -0.25 -10.47 -11.94
C THR A 401 -0.84 -11.10 -13.20
N VAL A 402 -1.17 -10.17 -14.12
CA VAL A 402 -2.03 -10.28 -15.31
C VAL A 402 -1.17 -10.27 -16.56
N ALA A 403 -1.70 -10.83 -17.65
CA ALA A 403 -1.08 -10.72 -18.96
C ALA A 403 -0.87 -9.26 -19.39
N SER A 404 -1.75 -8.32 -19.01
CA SER A 404 -1.65 -6.91 -19.39
C SER A 404 -0.45 -6.18 -18.77
N GLN A 405 0.16 -6.71 -17.71
CA GLN A 405 1.40 -6.17 -17.13
C GLN A 405 2.62 -6.45 -18.01
N LEU A 406 2.54 -7.36 -18.98
CA LEU A 406 3.63 -7.68 -19.88
C LEU A 406 3.24 -7.35 -21.32
N ARG A 407 4.07 -6.56 -21.99
CA ARG A 407 3.87 -6.15 -23.38
C ARG A 407 5.13 -6.34 -24.19
N ILE A 408 5.01 -6.93 -25.39
CA ILE A 408 6.12 -6.94 -26.36
C ILE A 408 6.16 -5.57 -27.03
N VAL A 409 7.30 -4.90 -26.92
CA VAL A 409 7.55 -3.62 -27.61
C VAL A 409 7.98 -3.94 -29.04
N ARG A 410 7.41 -3.21 -30.00
CA ARG A 410 7.78 -3.33 -31.43
C ARG A 410 8.99 -2.48 -31.76
#